data_AF-B5JTD5-F1
#
_entry.id   AF-B5JTD5-F1
#
_cell.length_a   1.000
_cell.length_b   1.000
_cell.length_c   1.000
_cell.angle_alpha   90.00
_cell.angle_beta   90.00
_cell.angle_gamma   90.00
#
_symmetry.space_group_name_H-M   'P 1'
#
loop_
_entity.id
_entity.type
_entity.pdbx_description
1 polymer ?
#
loop_
_entity_poly.entity_id
_entity_poly.type
_entity_poly.pdbx_seq_one_letter_code
_entity_poly.pdbx_strand_id
1 'polypeptide(L)'
;MSDKILPRIPLPVFAKMVKTMPVEELRKLPASKLPREIPQDLLRGISGERREILDDLLFEANSHHVSERLALEQIFGAELIPALDRVKVEPEDIVPPPFKESVERLEELVEEQLSNPSHNNEEIIQAHIKSMRSSIIAAGAEMQKLQEQFDMLRNGFHLSGQYQPEFKDAIAVIKKQLEVSNSWLARINESRLKLVCKELNEKAVEVETKLKRLKGIYWEIGEIQKRIESSTKAMGLKGTEINQNHFIQELRTELQLMESEKPKYDLIIPEQDLTQWMDVVIDAHISPIEGDESLNQAQKNAQDSLFKLLQRYCEAQVAAAEQVATREFTTLDRDANRRYMLETERFVLKYFKNKDVDVKGWGVSEDTLSRLEQFENEVLDLIRDSTADAE
;
A
#
# COMPACT_ATOMS: atom_id res chain seq x y z
N MET A 1 15.89 -51.22 -10.97
CA MET A 1 17.03 -50.75 -11.79
C MET A 1 16.95 -49.24 -11.82
N SER A 2 18.06 -48.55 -11.53
CA SER A 2 18.12 -47.09 -11.49
C SER A 2 18.06 -46.54 -12.92
N ASP A 3 16.86 -46.27 -13.43
CA ASP A 3 16.70 -45.43 -14.61
C ASP A 3 17.16 -44.03 -14.25
N LYS A 4 18.44 -43.75 -14.52
CA LYS A 4 18.95 -42.39 -14.50
C LYS A 4 18.16 -41.62 -15.55
N ILE A 5 17.25 -40.77 -15.08
CA ILE A 5 16.52 -39.83 -15.92
C ILE A 5 17.55 -38.99 -16.64
N LEU A 6 17.72 -39.26 -17.94
CA LEU A 6 18.59 -38.48 -18.81
C LEU A 6 17.90 -37.13 -19.06
N PRO A 7 18.66 -36.03 -19.13
CA PRO A 7 18.09 -34.69 -19.28
C PRO A 7 17.22 -34.60 -20.54
N ARG A 8 16.08 -33.91 -20.41
CA ARG A 8 15.16 -33.64 -21.54
C ARG A 8 15.86 -32.80 -22.60
N ILE A 9 15.46 -32.99 -23.85
CA ILE A 9 15.96 -32.21 -24.99
C ILE A 9 15.33 -30.82 -24.92
N PRO A 10 16.11 -29.73 -24.86
CA PRO A 10 15.56 -28.37 -24.89
C PRO A 10 14.81 -28.10 -26.21
N LEU A 11 13.72 -27.33 -26.15
CA LEU A 11 12.92 -27.00 -27.34
C LEU A 11 13.74 -26.45 -28.53
N PRO A 12 14.73 -25.55 -28.35
CA PRO A 12 15.57 -25.08 -29.46
C PRO A 12 16.40 -26.18 -30.12
N VAL A 13 16.84 -27.16 -29.33
CA VAL A 13 17.60 -28.32 -29.81
C VAL A 13 16.68 -29.26 -30.58
N PHE A 14 15.50 -29.54 -30.03
CA PHE A 14 14.49 -30.33 -30.71
C PHE A 14 14.07 -29.70 -32.04
N ALA A 15 13.84 -28.38 -32.07
CA ALA A 15 13.54 -27.62 -33.28
C ALA A 15 14.59 -27.77 -34.38
N LYS A 16 15.87 -27.81 -33.98
CA LYS A 16 16.98 -28.04 -34.90
C LYS A 16 16.98 -29.50 -35.39
N MET A 17 16.79 -30.47 -34.50
CA MET A 17 16.71 -31.90 -34.85
C MET A 17 15.59 -32.17 -35.86
N VAL A 18 14.40 -31.61 -35.64
CA VAL A 18 13.25 -31.71 -36.56
C VAL A 18 13.60 -31.23 -37.98
N LYS A 19 14.48 -30.24 -38.11
CA LYS A 19 14.90 -29.70 -39.42
C LYS A 19 16.04 -30.49 -40.04
N THR A 20 17.06 -30.87 -39.26
CA THR A 20 18.34 -31.37 -39.79
C THR A 20 18.54 -32.88 -39.70
N MET A 21 17.78 -33.57 -38.87
CA MET A 21 17.98 -35.01 -38.61
C MET A 21 17.30 -35.87 -39.70
N PRO A 22 17.89 -37.02 -40.08
CA PRO A 22 17.22 -38.00 -40.94
C PRO A 22 15.98 -38.59 -40.26
N VAL A 23 15.01 -38.98 -41.08
CA VAL A 23 13.69 -39.47 -40.63
C VAL A 23 13.80 -40.75 -39.77
N GLU A 24 14.71 -41.65 -40.14
CA GLU A 24 15.08 -42.87 -39.41
C GLU A 24 15.64 -42.61 -38.00
N GLU A 25 16.36 -41.50 -37.81
CA GLU A 25 16.93 -41.13 -36.51
C GLU A 25 15.90 -40.39 -35.65
N LEU A 26 15.05 -39.57 -36.26
CA LEU A 26 13.91 -38.92 -35.60
C LEU A 26 12.99 -39.95 -34.96
N ARG A 27 12.62 -41.02 -35.69
CA ARG A 27 11.77 -42.12 -35.18
C ARG A 27 12.33 -42.82 -33.94
N LYS A 28 13.66 -42.81 -33.74
CA LYS A 28 14.32 -43.46 -32.61
C LYS A 28 14.41 -42.57 -31.36
N LEU A 29 13.91 -41.33 -31.42
CA LEU A 29 13.93 -40.45 -30.27
C LEU A 29 13.00 -41.00 -29.17
N PRO A 30 13.49 -41.17 -27.94
CA PRO A 30 12.64 -41.61 -26.84
C PRO A 30 11.64 -40.50 -26.48
N ALA A 31 10.35 -40.82 -26.51
CA ALA A 31 9.26 -39.90 -26.18
C ALA A 31 9.44 -39.22 -24.81
N SER A 32 10.00 -39.92 -23.83
CA SER A 32 10.28 -39.41 -22.48
C SER A 32 11.30 -38.26 -22.44
N LYS A 33 12.11 -38.06 -23.49
CA LYS A 33 13.10 -36.98 -23.58
C LYS A 33 12.63 -35.78 -24.39
N LEU A 34 11.46 -35.84 -25.00
CA LEU A 34 10.94 -34.73 -25.77
C LEU A 34 10.58 -33.54 -24.88
N PRO A 35 10.63 -32.30 -25.44
CA PRO A 35 10.09 -31.13 -24.76
C PRO A 35 8.63 -31.35 -24.36
N ARG A 36 8.23 -30.89 -23.17
CA ARG A 36 6.85 -31.03 -22.67
C ARG A 36 5.82 -30.35 -23.56
N GLU A 37 6.22 -29.25 -24.21
CA GLU A 37 5.38 -28.51 -25.14
C GLU A 37 6.16 -28.23 -26.42
N ILE A 38 5.58 -28.66 -27.53
CA ILE A 38 6.10 -28.43 -28.87
C ILE A 38 5.08 -27.51 -29.57
N PRO A 39 5.45 -26.25 -29.89
CA PRO A 39 4.54 -25.32 -30.53
C PRO A 39 4.01 -25.90 -31.83
N GLN A 40 2.70 -25.77 -32.08
CA GLN A 40 2.10 -26.26 -33.33
C GLN A 40 2.74 -25.60 -34.57
N ASP A 41 3.23 -24.36 -34.42
CA ASP A 41 3.96 -23.64 -35.46
C ASP A 41 5.26 -24.33 -35.86
N LEU A 42 5.87 -25.10 -34.97
CA LEU A 42 7.08 -25.87 -35.25
C LEU A 42 6.83 -27.00 -36.25
N LEU A 43 5.57 -27.44 -36.33
CA LEU A 43 5.12 -28.50 -37.21
C LEU A 43 4.47 -27.95 -38.49
N ARG A 44 4.25 -26.63 -38.58
CA ARG A 44 3.73 -25.97 -39.79
C ARG A 44 4.78 -26.05 -40.91
N GLY A 45 4.37 -26.53 -42.07
CA GLY A 45 5.24 -26.67 -43.25
C GLY A 45 6.02 -27.97 -43.34
N ILE A 46 5.88 -28.88 -42.37
CA ILE A 46 6.41 -30.25 -42.44
C ILE A 46 5.34 -31.16 -43.05
N SER A 47 5.69 -31.90 -44.10
CA SER A 47 4.78 -32.82 -44.81
C SER A 47 5.40 -34.19 -45.05
N GLY A 48 4.56 -35.16 -45.43
CA GLY A 48 4.96 -36.53 -45.75
C GLY A 48 5.37 -37.35 -44.53
N GLU A 49 6.24 -38.33 -44.76
CA GLU A 49 6.68 -39.32 -43.76
C GLU A 49 7.27 -38.71 -42.48
N ARG A 50 7.94 -37.55 -42.59
CA ARG A 50 8.47 -36.83 -41.43
C ARG A 50 7.35 -36.31 -40.51
N ARG A 51 6.21 -35.90 -41.09
CA ARG A 51 5.07 -35.39 -40.32
C ARG A 51 4.40 -36.51 -39.53
N GLU A 52 4.18 -37.66 -40.17
CA GLU A 52 3.61 -38.84 -39.51
C GLU A 52 4.45 -39.29 -38.31
N ILE A 53 5.77 -39.37 -38.48
CA ILE A 53 6.69 -39.75 -37.39
C ILE A 53 6.67 -38.73 -36.25
N LEU A 54 6.58 -37.43 -36.55
CA LEU A 54 6.48 -36.41 -35.52
C LEU A 54 5.15 -36.46 -34.79
N ASP A 55 4.04 -36.70 -35.50
CA ASP A 55 2.72 -36.84 -34.88
C ASP A 55 2.66 -38.07 -33.96
N ASP A 56 3.25 -39.20 -34.37
CA ASP A 56 3.38 -40.40 -33.52
C ASP A 56 4.24 -40.13 -32.27
N LEU A 57 5.41 -39.52 -32.43
CA LEU A 57 6.30 -39.14 -31.33
C LEU A 57 5.63 -38.14 -30.36
N LEU A 58 4.87 -37.19 -30.89
CA LEU A 58 4.11 -36.22 -30.10
C LEU A 58 2.99 -36.89 -29.32
N PHE A 59 2.29 -37.84 -29.95
CA PHE A 59 1.26 -38.62 -29.29
C PHE A 59 1.85 -39.45 -28.13
N GLU A 60 2.96 -40.16 -28.37
CA GLU A 60 3.66 -40.92 -27.33
C GLU A 60 4.18 -40.01 -26.20
N ALA A 61 4.75 -38.84 -26.53
CA ALA A 61 5.22 -37.87 -25.55
C ALA A 61 4.07 -37.33 -24.69
N ASN A 62 2.95 -36.95 -25.32
CA ASN A 62 1.76 -36.48 -24.60
C ASN A 62 1.20 -37.56 -23.67
N SER A 63 1.11 -38.81 -24.14
CA SER A 63 0.69 -39.95 -23.31
C SER A 63 1.62 -40.18 -22.11
N HIS A 64 2.94 -40.06 -22.34
CA HIS A 64 3.94 -40.12 -21.29
C HIS A 64 3.78 -38.97 -20.28
N HIS A 65 3.60 -37.74 -20.73
CA HIS A 65 3.43 -36.58 -19.85
C HIS A 65 2.14 -36.63 -19.04
N VAL A 66 1.04 -37.13 -19.62
CA VAL A 66 -0.21 -37.39 -18.87
C VAL A 66 0.02 -38.45 -17.80
N SER A 67 0.74 -39.52 -18.12
CA SER A 67 1.08 -40.57 -17.16
C SER A 67 2.00 -40.06 -16.04
N GLU A 68 3.01 -39.25 -16.37
CA GLU A 68 3.87 -38.58 -15.39
C GLU A 68 3.06 -37.63 -14.49
N ARG A 69 2.11 -36.88 -15.06
CA ARG A 69 1.24 -35.96 -14.33
C ARG A 69 0.33 -36.71 -13.35
N LEU A 70 -0.27 -37.81 -13.78
CA LEU A 70 -1.08 -38.68 -12.91
C LEU A 70 -0.24 -39.30 -11.79
N ALA A 71 1.02 -39.68 -12.08
CA ALA A 71 1.94 -40.18 -11.06
C ALA A 71 2.31 -39.08 -10.05
N LEU A 72 2.61 -37.86 -10.52
CA LEU A 72 2.85 -36.71 -9.65
C LEU A 72 1.63 -36.39 -8.78
N GLU A 73 0.43 -36.44 -9.34
CA GLU A 73 -0.83 -36.22 -8.62
C GLU A 73 -1.07 -37.30 -7.56
N GLN A 74 -0.77 -38.56 -7.85
CA GLN A 74 -0.88 -39.65 -6.86
C GLN A 74 0.14 -39.52 -5.72
N ILE A 75 1.35 -39.03 -6.01
CA ILE A 75 2.44 -38.93 -5.02
C ILE A 75 2.30 -37.65 -4.17
N PHE A 76 1.99 -36.52 -4.79
CA PHE A 76 2.03 -35.20 -4.16
C PHE A 76 0.66 -34.53 -4.00
N GLY A 77 -0.40 -35.12 -4.54
CA GLY A 77 -1.75 -34.56 -4.52
C GLY A 77 -2.08 -33.65 -5.70
N ALA A 78 -3.39 -33.47 -5.94
CA ALA A 78 -3.90 -32.67 -7.05
C ALA A 78 -3.58 -31.17 -6.94
N GLU A 79 -3.37 -30.67 -5.73
CA GLU A 79 -3.10 -29.24 -5.46
C GLU A 79 -1.72 -28.78 -5.95
N LEU A 80 -0.75 -29.70 -6.05
CA LEU A 80 0.61 -29.37 -6.51
C LEU A 80 0.69 -29.23 -8.04
N ILE A 81 -0.22 -29.87 -8.77
CA ILE A 81 -0.21 -29.87 -10.23
C ILE A 81 -0.37 -28.45 -10.82
N PRO A 82 -1.32 -27.61 -10.36
CA PRO A 82 -1.39 -26.20 -10.75
C PRO A 82 -0.10 -25.42 -10.52
N ALA A 83 0.63 -25.69 -9.43
CA ALA A 83 1.91 -25.03 -9.14
C ALA A 83 2.99 -25.43 -10.16
N LEU A 84 3.08 -26.72 -10.50
CA LEU A 84 4.00 -27.22 -11.52
C LEU A 84 3.63 -26.75 -12.95
N ASP A 85 2.35 -26.52 -13.22
CA ASP A 85 1.90 -25.95 -14.49
C ASP A 85 2.16 -24.44 -14.59
N ARG A 86 2.36 -23.73 -13.46
CA ARG A 86 2.59 -22.28 -13.43
C ARG A 86 3.90 -21.88 -14.11
N VAL A 87 4.85 -22.81 -14.19
CA VAL A 87 6.15 -22.68 -14.88
C VAL A 87 5.99 -22.35 -16.36
N LYS A 88 4.84 -22.69 -16.94
CA LYS A 88 4.54 -22.44 -18.36
C LYS A 88 4.30 -20.98 -18.68
N VAL A 89 3.94 -20.17 -17.68
CA VAL A 89 3.73 -18.74 -17.86
C VAL A 89 5.07 -18.04 -17.72
N GLU A 90 5.46 -17.28 -18.74
CA GLU A 90 6.67 -16.48 -18.64
C GLU A 90 6.51 -15.44 -17.51
N PRO A 91 7.56 -15.19 -16.71
CA PRO A 91 7.50 -14.19 -15.64
C PRO A 91 7.00 -12.82 -16.11
N GLU A 92 7.30 -12.44 -17.34
CA GLU A 92 6.91 -11.19 -17.95
C GLU A 92 5.40 -11.13 -18.26
N ASP A 93 4.74 -12.28 -18.45
CA ASP A 93 3.32 -12.41 -18.80
C ASP A 93 2.40 -12.59 -17.57
N ILE A 94 2.98 -12.66 -16.36
CA ILE A 94 2.21 -12.84 -15.13
C ILE A 94 1.29 -11.64 -14.83
N VAL A 95 1.73 -10.45 -15.25
CA VAL A 95 0.99 -9.20 -15.07
C VAL A 95 0.27 -8.84 -16.37
N PRO A 96 -1.06 -8.67 -16.37
CA PRO A 96 -1.82 -8.35 -17.57
C PRO A 96 -1.38 -7.01 -18.19
N PRO A 97 -1.29 -6.89 -19.53
CA PRO A 97 -0.96 -5.62 -20.19
C PRO A 97 -1.85 -4.42 -19.76
N PRO A 98 -3.18 -4.56 -19.59
CA PRO A 98 -4.02 -3.45 -19.14
C PRO A 98 -3.65 -2.94 -17.74
N PHE A 99 -3.13 -3.81 -16.87
CA PHE A 99 -2.66 -3.40 -15.54
C PHE A 99 -1.36 -2.60 -15.66
N LYS A 100 -0.40 -3.08 -16.46
CA LYS A 100 0.87 -2.39 -16.71
C LYS A 100 0.64 -0.97 -17.25
N GLU A 101 -0.19 -0.85 -18.29
CA GLU A 101 -0.56 0.44 -18.89
C GLU A 101 -1.22 1.38 -17.86
N SER A 102 -2.06 0.83 -16.96
CA SER A 102 -2.70 1.62 -15.91
C SER A 102 -1.69 2.13 -14.87
N VAL A 103 -0.69 1.31 -14.50
CA VAL A 103 0.38 1.71 -13.57
C VAL A 103 1.29 2.76 -14.20
N GLU A 104 1.72 2.56 -15.44
CA GLU A 104 2.56 3.53 -16.18
C GLU A 104 1.84 4.87 -16.32
N ARG A 105 0.54 4.85 -16.64
CA ARG A 105 -0.27 6.07 -16.69
C ARG A 105 -0.37 6.77 -15.34
N LEU A 106 -0.46 6.01 -14.24
CA LEU A 106 -0.49 6.59 -12.89
C LEU A 106 0.83 7.33 -12.60
N GLU A 107 1.96 6.71 -12.92
CA GLU A 107 3.28 7.31 -12.74
C GLU A 107 3.42 8.60 -13.54
N GLU A 108 3.03 8.61 -14.81
CA GLU A 108 3.05 9.81 -15.66
C GLU A 108 2.21 10.95 -15.05
N LEU A 109 0.98 10.65 -14.62
CA LEU A 109 0.11 11.65 -13.99
C LEU A 109 0.70 12.18 -12.68
N VAL A 110 1.32 11.32 -11.88
CA VAL A 110 1.98 11.72 -10.63
C VAL A 110 3.17 12.61 -10.90
N GLU A 111 4.04 12.25 -11.84
CA GLU A 111 5.19 13.08 -12.23
C GLU A 111 4.75 14.45 -12.76
N GLU A 112 3.68 14.49 -13.55
CA GLU A 112 3.07 15.73 -14.02
C GLU A 112 2.56 16.58 -12.85
N GLN A 113 1.85 15.99 -11.90
CA GLN A 113 1.29 16.70 -10.73
C GLN A 113 2.38 17.19 -9.76
N LEU A 114 3.47 16.45 -9.62
CA LEU A 114 4.62 16.88 -8.83
C LEU A 114 5.33 18.06 -9.48
N SER A 115 5.41 18.08 -10.81
CA SER A 115 6.10 19.12 -11.59
C SER A 115 5.26 20.37 -11.80
N ASN A 116 3.96 20.22 -12.08
CA ASN A 116 3.02 21.30 -12.34
C ASN A 116 1.68 21.01 -11.62
N PRO A 117 1.56 21.46 -10.35
CA PRO A 117 0.39 21.15 -9.54
C PRO A 117 -0.86 21.78 -10.15
N SER A 118 -1.86 20.96 -10.48
CA SER A 118 -3.17 21.45 -10.89
C SER A 118 -4.29 20.65 -10.23
N HIS A 119 -5.38 21.33 -9.88
CA HIS A 119 -6.54 20.70 -9.27
C HIS A 119 -7.20 19.67 -10.21
N ASN A 120 -7.19 19.95 -11.51
CA ASN A 120 -7.68 19.02 -12.52
C ASN A 120 -6.86 17.72 -12.56
N ASN A 121 -5.55 17.80 -12.41
CA ASN A 121 -4.68 16.61 -12.38
C ASN A 121 -4.91 15.78 -11.11
N GLU A 122 -5.14 16.42 -9.97
CA GLU A 122 -5.47 15.73 -8.71
C GLU A 122 -6.77 14.91 -8.82
N GLU A 123 -7.84 15.51 -9.36
CA GLU A 123 -9.11 14.79 -9.59
C GLU A 123 -8.94 13.61 -10.57
N ILE A 124 -8.16 13.81 -11.64
CA ILE A 124 -7.86 12.76 -12.63
C ILE A 124 -7.09 11.61 -11.95
N ILE A 125 -6.10 11.90 -11.12
CA ILE A 125 -5.32 10.88 -10.42
C ILE A 125 -6.22 10.11 -9.45
N GLN A 126 -7.03 10.79 -8.64
CA GLN A 126 -7.94 10.14 -7.69
C GLN A 126 -8.96 9.24 -8.40
N ALA A 127 -9.51 9.70 -9.54
CA ALA A 127 -10.38 8.88 -10.37
C ALA A 127 -9.66 7.66 -10.95
N HIS A 128 -8.42 7.83 -11.41
CA HIS A 128 -7.60 6.76 -11.96
C HIS A 128 -7.26 5.70 -10.90
N ILE A 129 -6.79 6.11 -9.71
CA ILE A 129 -6.53 5.23 -8.56
C ILE A 129 -7.79 4.44 -8.19
N LYS A 130 -8.95 5.12 -8.12
CA LYS A 130 -10.23 4.46 -7.82
C LYS A 130 -10.60 3.41 -8.87
N SER A 131 -10.36 3.70 -10.15
CA SER A 131 -10.63 2.75 -11.25
C SER A 131 -9.71 1.52 -11.19
N MET A 132 -8.47 1.69 -10.71
CA MET A 132 -7.49 0.60 -10.58
C MET A 132 -7.74 -0.31 -9.38
N ARG A 133 -8.57 0.09 -8.41
CA ARG A 133 -8.74 -0.63 -7.12
C ARG A 133 -9.08 -2.11 -7.30
N SER A 134 -9.99 -2.47 -8.20
CA SER A 134 -10.33 -3.87 -8.47
C SER A 134 -9.16 -4.66 -9.06
N SER A 135 -8.37 -4.03 -9.92
CA SER A 135 -7.20 -4.64 -10.55
C SER A 135 -6.06 -4.84 -9.56
N ILE A 136 -5.87 -3.91 -8.62
CA ILE A 136 -4.91 -4.04 -7.51
C ILE A 136 -5.31 -5.22 -6.60
N ILE A 137 -6.59 -5.32 -6.23
CA ILE A 137 -7.09 -6.45 -5.43
C ILE A 137 -6.89 -7.78 -6.17
N ALA A 138 -7.19 -7.83 -7.47
CA ALA A 138 -6.98 -9.02 -8.28
C ALA A 138 -5.49 -9.41 -8.38
N ALA A 139 -4.60 -8.43 -8.55
CA ALA A 139 -3.16 -8.66 -8.57
C ALA A 139 -2.63 -9.17 -7.22
N GLY A 140 -3.13 -8.63 -6.10
CA GLY A 140 -2.82 -9.12 -4.75
C GLY A 140 -3.27 -10.56 -4.52
N ALA A 141 -4.50 -10.90 -4.91
CA ALA A 141 -5.02 -12.27 -4.80
C ALA A 141 -4.22 -13.27 -5.67
N GLU A 142 -3.80 -12.86 -6.87
CA GLU A 142 -2.96 -13.70 -7.72
C GLU A 142 -1.55 -13.87 -7.13
N MET A 143 -0.99 -12.83 -6.52
CA MET A 143 0.29 -12.91 -5.81
C MET A 143 0.23 -13.86 -4.61
N GLN A 144 -0.85 -13.81 -3.82
CA GLN A 144 -1.07 -14.77 -2.74
C GLN A 144 -1.09 -16.20 -3.27
N LYS A 145 -1.83 -16.44 -4.34
CA LYS A 145 -1.91 -17.77 -4.97
C LYS A 145 -0.54 -18.24 -5.47
N LEU A 146 0.28 -17.35 -6.03
CA LEU A 146 1.66 -17.67 -6.42
C LEU A 146 2.53 -18.01 -5.20
N GLN A 147 2.35 -17.29 -4.09
CA GLN A 147 3.07 -17.55 -2.84
C GLN A 147 2.70 -18.92 -2.24
N GLU A 148 1.40 -19.24 -2.20
CA GLU A 148 0.92 -20.56 -1.77
C GLU A 148 1.50 -21.68 -2.64
N GLN A 149 1.51 -21.50 -3.95
CA GLN A 149 2.11 -22.44 -4.90
C GLN A 149 3.63 -22.58 -4.69
N PHE A 150 4.32 -21.47 -4.43
CA PHE A 150 5.75 -21.46 -4.12
C PHE A 150 6.04 -22.26 -2.85
N ASP A 151 5.28 -22.03 -1.77
CA ASP A 151 5.47 -22.71 -0.50
C ASP A 151 5.13 -24.20 -0.59
N MET A 152 4.08 -24.57 -1.34
CA MET A 152 3.76 -25.97 -1.65
C MET A 152 4.92 -26.67 -2.37
N LEU A 153 5.49 -26.04 -3.41
CA LEU A 153 6.63 -26.60 -4.14
C LEU A 153 7.88 -26.70 -3.25
N ARG A 154 8.15 -25.69 -2.44
CA ARG A 154 9.29 -25.68 -1.52
C ARG A 154 9.18 -26.77 -0.46
N ASN A 155 7.99 -26.97 0.11
CA ASN A 155 7.74 -28.02 1.10
C ASN A 155 7.79 -29.42 0.46
N GLY A 156 7.27 -29.56 -0.77
CA GLY A 156 7.34 -30.80 -1.54
C GLY A 156 8.74 -31.12 -2.09
N PHE A 157 9.65 -30.13 -2.17
CA PHE A 157 10.97 -30.27 -2.78
C PHE A 157 11.79 -31.42 -2.18
N HIS A 158 11.80 -31.56 -0.85
CA HIS A 158 12.55 -32.62 -0.17
C HIS A 158 12.00 -34.03 -0.43
N LEU A 159 10.71 -34.13 -0.76
CA LEU A 159 10.00 -35.38 -1.05
C LEU A 159 9.97 -35.70 -2.55
N SER A 160 10.40 -34.76 -3.40
CA SER A 160 10.28 -34.86 -4.85
C SER A 160 11.14 -35.96 -5.49
N GLY A 161 12.15 -36.48 -4.79
CA GLY A 161 12.96 -37.62 -5.23
C GLY A 161 13.54 -37.42 -6.63
N GLN A 162 13.07 -38.23 -7.58
CA GLN A 162 13.50 -38.15 -8.99
C GLN A 162 13.00 -36.90 -9.73
N TYR A 163 11.96 -36.23 -9.22
CA TYR A 163 11.37 -35.02 -9.79
C TYR A 163 12.01 -33.72 -9.25
N GLN A 164 13.07 -33.83 -8.45
CA GLN A 164 13.79 -32.67 -7.89
C GLN A 164 14.17 -31.59 -8.92
N PRO A 165 14.68 -31.92 -10.13
CA PRO A 165 15.01 -30.91 -11.13
C PRO A 165 13.79 -30.08 -11.53
N GLU A 166 12.62 -30.70 -11.68
CA GLU A 166 11.41 -30.03 -12.13
C GLU A 166 10.82 -29.14 -11.04
N PHE A 167 10.91 -29.56 -9.78
CA PHE A 167 10.55 -28.69 -8.66
C PHE A 167 11.53 -27.52 -8.54
N LYS A 168 12.84 -27.75 -8.74
CA LYS A 168 13.83 -26.68 -8.68
C LYS A 168 13.57 -25.61 -9.73
N ASP A 169 13.30 -26.03 -10.96
CA ASP A 169 12.96 -25.13 -12.06
C ASP A 169 11.64 -24.41 -11.78
N ALA A 170 10.63 -25.11 -11.25
CA ALA A 170 9.35 -24.51 -10.90
C ALA A 170 9.47 -23.44 -9.80
N ILE A 171 10.19 -23.75 -8.73
CA ILE A 171 10.47 -22.82 -7.63
C ILE A 171 11.19 -21.57 -8.16
N ALA A 172 12.18 -21.74 -9.06
CA ALA A 172 12.90 -20.62 -9.63
C ALA A 172 12.00 -19.71 -10.49
N VAL A 173 11.13 -20.29 -11.32
CA VAL A 173 10.21 -19.52 -12.17
C VAL A 173 9.14 -18.82 -11.35
N ILE A 174 8.49 -19.50 -10.40
CA ILE A 174 7.48 -18.87 -9.54
C ILE A 174 8.10 -17.77 -8.68
N LYS A 175 9.33 -17.96 -8.18
CA LYS A 175 10.05 -16.90 -7.48
C LYS A 175 10.22 -15.65 -8.35
N LYS A 176 10.65 -15.82 -9.60
CA LYS A 176 10.78 -14.68 -10.54
C LYS A 176 9.41 -14.06 -10.86
N GLN A 177 8.34 -14.85 -10.98
CA GLN A 177 6.98 -14.34 -11.13
C GLN A 177 6.53 -13.49 -9.94
N LEU A 178 6.81 -13.95 -8.70
CA LEU A 178 6.55 -13.21 -7.47
C LEU A 178 7.32 -11.88 -7.44
N GLU A 179 8.61 -11.89 -7.79
CA GLU A 179 9.44 -10.68 -7.87
C GLU A 179 8.87 -9.67 -8.88
N VAL A 180 8.45 -10.13 -10.07
CA VAL A 180 7.81 -9.27 -11.08
C VAL A 180 6.50 -8.70 -10.56
N SER A 181 5.58 -9.51 -10.04
CA SER A 181 4.30 -9.02 -9.50
C SER A 181 4.49 -8.03 -8.35
N ASN A 182 5.41 -8.32 -7.42
CA ASN A 182 5.78 -7.42 -6.33
C ASN A 182 6.29 -6.07 -6.87
N SER A 183 7.15 -6.07 -7.88
CA SER A 183 7.67 -4.82 -8.46
C SER A 183 6.56 -3.93 -9.03
N TRP A 184 5.53 -4.50 -9.66
CA TRP A 184 4.41 -3.74 -10.21
C TRP A 184 3.50 -3.17 -9.13
N LEU A 185 3.26 -3.92 -8.04
CA LEU A 185 2.53 -3.41 -6.88
C LEU A 185 3.33 -2.33 -6.14
N ALA A 186 4.64 -2.50 -6.03
CA ALA A 186 5.53 -1.51 -5.41
C ALA A 186 5.50 -0.17 -6.15
N ARG A 187 5.50 -0.16 -7.49
CA ARG A 187 5.38 1.05 -8.32
C ARG A 187 4.11 1.86 -8.05
N ILE A 188 2.99 1.17 -7.81
CA ILE A 188 1.72 1.82 -7.43
C ILE A 188 1.83 2.47 -6.06
N ASN A 189 2.34 1.72 -5.08
CA ASN A 189 2.52 2.23 -3.72
C ASN A 189 3.50 3.40 -3.69
N GLU A 190 4.58 3.35 -4.48
CA GLU A 190 5.53 4.43 -4.64
C GLU A 190 4.86 5.70 -5.20
N SER A 191 4.09 5.58 -6.27
CA SER A 191 3.39 6.71 -6.89
C SER A 191 2.40 7.36 -5.94
N ARG A 192 1.63 6.55 -5.22
CA ARG A 192 0.71 7.02 -4.16
C ARG A 192 1.46 7.69 -3.03
N LEU A 193 2.57 7.09 -2.57
CA LEU A 193 3.38 7.63 -1.48
C LEU A 193 3.97 8.99 -1.86
N LYS A 194 4.50 9.17 -3.07
CA LYS A 194 5.04 10.46 -3.52
C LYS A 194 4.00 11.60 -3.44
N LEU A 195 2.76 11.34 -3.84
CA LEU A 195 1.67 12.32 -3.73
C LEU A 195 1.35 12.65 -2.27
N VAL A 196 1.11 11.61 -1.46
CA VAL A 196 0.74 11.79 -0.05
C VAL A 196 1.86 12.45 0.75
N CYS A 197 3.13 12.14 0.46
CA CYS A 197 4.27 12.84 1.04
C CYS A 197 4.20 14.35 0.80
N LYS A 198 3.90 14.77 -0.42
CA LYS A 198 3.78 16.19 -0.77
C LYS A 198 2.61 16.83 -0.05
N GLU A 199 1.42 16.21 -0.11
CA GLU A 199 0.22 16.69 0.56
C GLU A 199 0.40 16.83 2.08
N LEU A 200 0.95 15.79 2.73
CA LEU A 200 1.22 15.79 4.17
C LEU A 200 2.20 16.91 4.55
N ASN A 201 3.25 17.11 3.76
CA ASN A 201 4.22 18.18 4.03
C ASN A 201 3.62 19.57 3.84
N GLU A 202 2.86 19.79 2.78
CA GLU A 202 2.14 21.05 2.53
C GLU A 202 1.16 21.33 3.66
N LYS A 203 0.39 20.32 4.09
CA LYS A 203 -0.56 20.47 5.19
C LYS A 203 0.12 20.70 6.53
N ALA A 204 1.21 19.99 6.82
CA ALA A 204 1.98 20.20 8.04
C ALA A 204 2.53 21.63 8.12
N VAL A 205 3.06 22.17 7.02
CA VAL A 205 3.54 23.56 6.95
C VAL A 205 2.39 24.57 7.10
N GLU A 206 1.25 24.32 6.46
CA GLU A 206 0.04 25.14 6.61
C GLU A 206 -0.39 25.20 8.08
N VAL A 207 -0.48 24.04 8.72
CA VAL A 207 -0.86 23.88 10.12
C VAL A 207 0.12 24.61 11.04
N GLU A 208 1.43 24.42 10.86
CA GLU A 208 2.45 25.12 11.66
C GLU A 208 2.36 26.64 11.51
N THR A 209 2.09 27.13 10.29
CA THR A 209 1.97 28.56 10.00
C THR A 209 0.76 29.15 10.70
N LYS A 210 -0.39 28.47 10.62
CA LYS A 210 -1.62 28.86 11.34
C LYS A 210 -1.41 28.84 12.86
N LEU A 211 -0.74 27.82 13.40
CA LEU A 211 -0.41 27.76 14.83
C LEU A 211 0.48 28.90 15.29
N LYS A 212 1.54 29.23 14.52
CA LYS A 212 2.43 30.36 14.82
C LYS A 212 1.63 31.67 14.87
N ARG A 213 0.71 31.87 13.92
CA ARG A 213 -0.15 33.06 13.90
C ARG A 213 -1.13 33.07 15.08
N LEU A 214 -1.76 31.94 15.39
CA LEU A 214 -2.68 31.82 16.52
C LEU A 214 -1.99 32.08 17.85
N LYS A 215 -0.77 31.57 18.06
CA LYS A 215 0.07 31.90 19.24
C LYS A 215 0.38 33.40 19.32
N GLY A 216 0.66 34.04 18.20
CA GLY A 216 0.82 35.50 18.12
C GLY A 216 -0.44 36.25 18.57
N ILE A 217 -1.61 35.85 18.08
CA ILE A 217 -2.90 36.44 18.47
C ILE A 217 -3.16 36.26 19.98
N TYR A 218 -2.88 35.08 20.55
CA TYR A 218 -3.01 34.86 22.00
C TYR A 218 -2.08 35.77 22.81
N TRP A 219 -0.85 35.98 22.36
CA TRP A 219 0.09 36.89 23.00
C TRP A 219 -0.38 38.35 22.94
N GLU A 220 -0.85 38.80 21.76
CA GLU A 220 -1.41 40.15 21.56
C GLU A 220 -2.61 40.40 22.46
N ILE A 221 -3.54 39.43 22.56
CA ILE A 221 -4.68 39.49 23.48
C ILE A 221 -4.21 39.62 24.93
N GLY A 222 -3.22 38.83 25.35
CA GLY A 222 -2.67 38.90 26.71
C GLY A 222 -2.04 40.27 27.01
N GLU A 223 -1.35 40.87 26.05
CA GLU A 223 -0.78 42.21 26.20
C GLU A 223 -1.85 43.31 26.24
N ILE A 224 -2.89 43.21 25.41
CA ILE A 224 -4.03 44.14 25.45
C ILE A 224 -4.76 44.04 26.80
N GLN A 225 -5.00 42.83 27.31
CA GLN A 225 -5.60 42.60 28.62
C GLN A 225 -4.75 43.23 29.75
N LYS A 226 -3.42 43.01 29.75
CA LYS A 226 -2.51 43.66 30.72
C LYS A 226 -2.52 45.18 30.60
N ARG A 227 -2.59 45.74 29.38
CA ARG A 227 -2.70 47.19 29.15
C ARG A 227 -4.00 47.74 29.73
N ILE A 228 -5.13 47.08 29.48
CA ILE A 228 -6.43 47.43 30.08
C ILE A 228 -6.32 47.42 31.61
N GLU A 229 -5.78 46.37 32.22
CA GLU A 229 -5.64 46.26 33.67
C GLU A 229 -4.72 47.33 34.26
N SER A 230 -3.55 47.54 33.66
CA SER A 230 -2.55 48.50 34.15
C SER A 230 -3.03 49.94 34.00
N SER A 231 -3.67 50.29 32.88
CA SER A 231 -4.27 51.62 32.69
C SER A 231 -5.46 51.86 33.62
N THR A 232 -6.30 50.84 33.86
CA THR A 232 -7.39 50.93 34.84
C THR A 232 -6.85 51.19 36.25
N LYS A 233 -5.81 50.46 36.66
CA LYS A 233 -5.16 50.63 37.98
C LYS A 233 -4.45 51.98 38.11
N ALA A 234 -3.69 52.40 37.10
CA ALA A 234 -2.94 53.66 37.11
C ALA A 234 -3.84 54.90 37.14
N MET A 235 -4.97 54.85 36.45
CA MET A 235 -5.94 55.94 36.41
C MET A 235 -6.94 55.90 37.58
N GLY A 236 -6.90 54.86 38.43
CA GLY A 236 -7.79 54.71 39.59
C GLY A 236 -9.27 54.53 39.22
N LEU A 237 -9.57 54.17 37.98
CA LEU A 237 -10.93 54.12 37.44
C LEU A 237 -11.73 52.99 38.09
N LYS A 238 -12.98 53.26 38.47
CA LYS A 238 -13.88 52.26 39.05
C LYS A 238 -15.25 52.24 38.36
N GLY A 239 -15.84 51.05 38.26
CA GLY A 239 -17.22 50.86 37.81
C GLY A 239 -17.49 51.51 36.44
N THR A 240 -18.39 52.49 36.41
CA THR A 240 -18.83 53.16 35.18
C THR A 240 -17.76 54.02 34.51
N GLU A 241 -16.75 54.49 35.26
CA GLU A 241 -15.66 55.33 34.71
C GLU A 241 -14.74 54.56 33.77
N ILE A 242 -14.59 53.24 33.99
CA ILE A 242 -13.86 52.33 33.10
C ILE A 242 -14.56 52.24 31.75
N ASN A 243 -15.90 52.21 31.77
CA ASN A 243 -16.72 52.08 30.57
C ASN A 243 -16.84 53.40 29.79
N GLN A 244 -16.55 54.54 30.41
CA GLN A 244 -16.59 55.86 29.75
C GLN A 244 -15.21 56.32 29.25
N ASN A 245 -14.14 55.64 29.64
CA ASN A 245 -12.79 55.99 29.23
C ASN A 245 -12.53 55.57 27.76
N HIS A 246 -12.28 56.56 26.89
CA HIS A 246 -12.08 56.35 25.46
C HIS A 246 -10.92 55.40 25.15
N PHE A 247 -9.80 55.54 25.86
CA PHE A 247 -8.60 54.70 25.68
C PHE A 247 -8.86 53.23 26.05
N ILE A 248 -9.63 52.97 27.12
CA ILE A 248 -10.02 51.60 27.50
C ILE A 248 -10.99 51.00 26.46
N GLN A 249 -11.89 51.81 25.90
CA GLN A 249 -12.81 51.35 24.85
C GLN A 249 -12.10 51.05 23.53
N GLU A 250 -11.08 51.83 23.15
CA GLU A 250 -10.20 51.53 22.01
C GLU A 250 -9.50 50.17 22.21
N LEU A 251 -8.89 49.94 23.37
CA LEU A 251 -8.25 48.65 23.69
C LEU A 251 -9.24 47.47 23.70
N ARG A 252 -10.48 47.67 24.16
CA ARG A 252 -11.52 46.64 24.10
C ARG A 252 -11.97 46.35 22.67
N THR A 253 -12.02 47.36 21.83
CA THR A 253 -12.34 47.21 20.40
C THR A 253 -11.23 46.43 19.70
N GLU A 254 -9.97 46.73 20.01
CA GLU A 254 -8.80 45.98 19.53
C GLU A 254 -8.83 44.52 20.03
N LEU A 255 -9.19 44.29 21.30
CA LEU A 255 -9.36 42.95 21.86
C LEU A 255 -10.46 42.16 21.13
N GLN A 256 -11.62 42.76 20.89
CA GLN A 256 -12.71 42.13 20.13
C GLN A 256 -12.30 41.82 18.69
N LEU A 257 -11.53 42.70 18.06
CA LEU A 257 -10.98 42.46 16.72
C LEU A 257 -10.09 41.21 16.75
N MET A 258 -9.15 41.13 17.68
CA MET A 258 -8.24 39.97 17.81
C MET A 258 -8.97 38.68 18.15
N GLU A 259 -9.99 38.73 19.02
CA GLU A 259 -10.85 37.57 19.29
C GLU A 259 -11.62 37.11 18.06
N SER A 260 -12.07 38.04 17.21
CA SER A 260 -12.74 37.72 15.94
C SER A 260 -11.81 37.15 14.87
N GLU A 261 -10.49 37.31 15.01
CA GLU A 261 -9.51 36.73 14.08
C GLU A 261 -9.19 35.26 14.40
N LYS A 262 -9.33 34.81 15.66
CA LYS A 262 -9.01 33.43 16.07
C LYS A 262 -9.63 32.36 15.18
N PRO A 263 -10.95 32.39 14.85
CA PRO A 263 -11.58 31.32 14.08
C PRO A 263 -11.03 31.18 12.65
N LYS A 264 -10.39 32.24 12.10
CA LYS A 264 -9.76 32.18 10.76
C LYS A 264 -8.53 31.26 10.75
N TYR A 265 -7.97 30.97 11.91
CA TYR A 265 -6.80 30.13 12.11
C TYR A 265 -7.14 28.81 12.82
N ASP A 266 -8.43 28.52 13.01
CA ASP A 266 -8.85 27.20 13.49
C ASP A 266 -8.45 26.12 12.48
N LEU A 267 -7.90 25.05 13.03
CA LEU A 267 -7.36 23.93 12.28
C LEU A 267 -8.43 22.84 12.20
N ILE A 268 -9.05 22.74 11.04
CA ILE A 268 -9.95 21.63 10.72
C ILE A 268 -9.20 20.72 9.76
N ILE A 269 -8.82 19.53 10.26
CA ILE A 269 -8.31 18.45 9.44
C ILE A 269 -9.47 17.46 9.23
N PRO A 270 -9.97 17.29 8.00
CA PRO A 270 -11.02 16.32 7.72
C PRO A 270 -10.56 14.89 8.03
N GLU A 271 -11.43 14.10 8.67
CA GLU A 271 -11.16 12.67 8.92
C GLU A 271 -10.96 11.87 7.63
N GLN A 272 -11.62 12.29 6.54
CA GLN A 272 -11.46 11.67 5.24
C GLN A 272 -10.01 11.77 4.74
N ASP A 273 -9.39 12.95 4.88
CA ASP A 273 -8.01 13.19 4.46
C ASP A 273 -7.04 12.38 5.33
N LEU A 274 -7.26 12.38 6.65
CA LEU A 274 -6.49 11.55 7.58
C LEU A 274 -6.56 10.06 7.22
N THR A 275 -7.76 9.56 6.91
CA THR A 275 -7.96 8.16 6.52
C THR A 275 -7.20 7.83 5.23
N GLN A 276 -7.26 8.71 4.23
CA GLN A 276 -6.55 8.52 2.96
C GLN A 276 -5.03 8.55 3.13
N TRP A 277 -4.50 9.48 3.94
CA TRP A 277 -3.08 9.54 4.23
C TRP A 277 -2.61 8.34 5.05
N MET A 278 -3.37 7.92 6.06
CA MET A 278 -3.10 6.70 6.83
C MET A 278 -3.05 5.48 5.91
N ASP A 279 -3.99 5.34 4.99
CA ASP A 279 -4.01 4.22 4.04
C ASP A 279 -2.71 4.12 3.26
N VAL A 280 -2.24 5.22 2.67
CA VAL A 280 -1.02 5.21 1.85
C VAL A 280 0.24 5.01 2.67
N VAL A 281 0.36 5.67 3.83
CA VAL A 281 1.53 5.54 4.70
C VAL A 281 1.64 4.13 5.27
N ILE A 282 0.50 3.52 5.66
CA ILE A 282 0.46 2.15 6.18
C ILE A 282 0.73 1.15 5.06
N ASP A 283 0.13 1.31 3.87
CA ASP A 283 0.39 0.45 2.71
C ASP A 283 1.90 0.41 2.38
N ALA A 284 2.56 1.57 2.41
CA ALA A 284 4.00 1.67 2.23
C ALA A 284 4.82 1.06 3.39
N HIS A 285 4.31 1.12 4.63
CA HIS A 285 4.95 0.53 5.81
C HIS A 285 4.94 -0.99 5.78
N ILE A 286 3.81 -1.57 5.42
CA ILE A 286 3.66 -3.03 5.36
C ILE A 286 4.30 -3.63 4.09
N SER A 287 4.46 -2.83 3.03
CA SER A 287 5.10 -3.22 1.77
C SER A 287 6.36 -2.39 1.52
N PRO A 288 7.47 -2.65 2.24
CA PRO A 288 8.67 -1.83 2.13
C PRO A 288 9.23 -1.86 0.72
N ILE A 289 9.67 -0.68 0.27
CA ILE A 289 10.29 -0.52 -1.04
C ILE A 289 11.77 -0.89 -0.89
N GLU A 290 12.12 -2.11 -1.28
CA GLU A 290 13.49 -2.60 -1.22
C GLU A 290 14.40 -1.85 -2.21
N GLY A 291 15.50 -1.28 -1.70
CA GLY A 291 16.60 -0.77 -2.54
C GLY A 291 16.61 0.73 -2.86
N ASP A 292 15.58 1.50 -2.50
CA ASP A 292 15.56 2.96 -2.70
C ASP A 292 15.61 3.73 -1.36
N GLU A 293 16.79 4.22 -1.00
CA GLU A 293 16.99 5.02 0.22
C GLU A 293 16.15 6.32 0.22
N SER A 294 15.90 6.90 -0.95
CA SER A 294 15.16 8.16 -1.07
C SER A 294 13.67 7.95 -0.75
N LEU A 295 13.10 6.84 -1.18
CA LEU A 295 11.71 6.48 -0.89
C LEU A 295 11.54 6.05 0.56
N ASN A 296 12.50 5.31 1.12
CA ASN A 296 12.50 4.99 2.54
C ASN A 296 12.59 6.25 3.41
N GLN A 297 13.35 7.26 3.00
CA GLN A 297 13.37 8.55 3.69
C GLN A 297 12.06 9.32 3.50
N ALA A 298 11.48 9.31 2.29
CA ALA A 298 10.20 9.95 2.02
C ALA A 298 9.09 9.35 2.88
N GLN A 299 9.08 8.02 3.03
CA GLN A 299 8.16 7.29 3.88
C GLN A 299 8.28 7.69 5.35
N LYS A 300 9.50 7.77 5.89
CA LYS A 300 9.72 8.24 7.27
C LYS A 300 9.23 9.67 7.46
N ASN A 301 9.51 10.56 6.50
CA ASN A 301 9.03 11.94 6.55
C ASN A 301 7.50 12.00 6.51
N ALA A 302 6.85 11.16 5.70
CA ALA A 302 5.40 11.06 5.66
C ALA A 302 4.83 10.54 6.97
N GLN A 303 5.45 9.54 7.58
CA GLN A 303 5.07 9.02 8.90
C GLN A 303 5.15 10.13 9.96
N ASP A 304 6.26 10.85 10.03
CA ASP A 304 6.44 11.96 10.97
C ASP A 304 5.40 13.08 10.74
N SER A 305 5.14 13.45 9.49
CA SER A 305 4.13 14.46 9.14
C SER A 305 2.72 13.98 9.47
N LEU A 306 2.39 12.72 9.20
CA LEU A 306 1.10 12.11 9.56
C LEU A 306 0.90 12.11 11.07
N PHE A 307 1.90 11.70 11.84
CA PHE A 307 1.84 11.68 13.30
C PHE A 307 1.63 13.08 13.89
N LYS A 308 2.34 14.09 13.36
CA LYS A 308 2.10 15.49 13.73
C LYS A 308 0.66 15.90 13.44
N LEU A 309 0.11 15.58 12.27
CA LEU A 309 -1.25 15.96 11.89
C LEU A 309 -2.30 15.23 12.74
N LEU A 310 -2.10 13.94 13.04
CA LEU A 310 -2.95 13.16 13.94
C LEU A 310 -2.95 13.75 15.35
N GLN A 311 -1.78 14.10 15.88
CA GLN A 311 -1.67 14.77 17.17
C GLN A 311 -2.46 16.10 17.18
N ARG A 312 -2.32 16.91 16.13
CA ARG A 312 -3.06 18.17 16.00
C ARG A 312 -4.56 17.98 15.87
N TYR A 313 -5.00 16.96 15.16
CA TYR A 313 -6.40 16.58 15.10
C TYR A 313 -6.92 16.22 16.51
N CYS A 314 -6.18 15.42 17.28
CA CYS A 314 -6.54 15.06 18.64
C CYS A 314 -6.65 16.30 19.56
N GLU A 315 -5.63 17.17 19.55
CA GLU A 315 -5.63 18.42 20.32
C GLU A 315 -6.84 19.32 19.97
N ALA A 316 -7.17 19.43 18.67
CA ALA A 316 -8.30 20.23 18.21
C ALA A 316 -9.65 19.66 18.70
N GLN A 317 -9.80 18.32 18.73
CA GLN A 317 -11.00 17.67 19.27
C GLN A 317 -11.14 17.91 20.78
N VAL A 318 -10.04 17.82 21.53
CA VAL A 318 -10.04 18.11 22.98
C VAL A 318 -10.42 19.57 23.24
N ALA A 319 -9.80 20.52 22.54
CA ALA A 319 -10.10 21.93 22.69
C ALA A 319 -11.57 22.27 22.32
N ALA A 320 -12.11 21.65 21.27
CA ALA A 320 -13.50 21.79 20.90
C ALA A 320 -14.44 21.26 22.00
N ALA A 321 -14.11 20.11 22.60
CA ALA A 321 -14.87 19.53 23.70
C ALA A 321 -14.86 20.44 24.94
N GLU A 322 -13.71 20.98 25.33
CA GLU A 322 -13.60 21.96 26.43
C GLU A 322 -14.43 23.23 26.21
N GLN A 323 -14.46 23.76 24.99
CA GLN A 323 -15.30 24.92 24.65
C GLN A 323 -16.81 24.62 24.77
N VAL A 324 -17.22 23.38 24.49
CA VAL A 324 -18.61 22.95 24.68
C VAL A 324 -18.92 22.78 26.17
N ALA A 325 -18.00 22.21 26.95
CA ALA A 325 -18.15 22.01 28.39
C ALA A 325 -18.22 23.33 29.19
N THR A 326 -17.57 24.39 28.70
CA THR A 326 -17.55 25.72 29.34
C THR A 326 -18.81 26.57 29.05
N ARG A 327 -19.73 26.13 28.17
CA ARG A 327 -21.00 26.82 27.95
C ARG A 327 -21.98 26.50 29.09
N GLU A 328 -22.27 27.50 29.93
CA GLU A 328 -23.06 27.42 31.18
C GLU A 328 -24.51 26.87 31.06
N PHE A 329 -25.00 26.56 29.85
CA PHE A 329 -26.37 26.05 29.63
C PHE A 329 -26.44 24.59 29.17
N THR A 330 -25.31 23.90 29.06
CA THR A 330 -25.28 22.47 28.77
C THR A 330 -25.10 21.69 30.07
N THR A 331 -26.13 20.98 30.52
CA THR A 331 -26.04 19.93 31.56
C THR A 331 -25.22 18.71 31.12
N LEU A 332 -24.40 18.84 30.08
CA LEU A 332 -23.54 17.79 29.54
C LEU A 332 -22.21 17.85 30.27
N ASP A 333 -22.21 17.02 31.31
CA ASP A 333 -21.17 16.75 32.31
C ASP A 333 -19.79 16.44 31.71
N ARG A 334 -18.75 16.41 32.56
CA ARG A 334 -17.38 15.96 32.26
C ARG A 334 -17.30 14.63 31.47
N ASP A 335 -18.34 13.82 31.56
CA ASP A 335 -18.52 12.59 30.77
C ASP A 335 -18.63 12.82 29.25
N ALA A 336 -19.07 14.00 28.80
CA ALA A 336 -19.10 14.36 27.38
C ALA A 336 -17.70 14.63 26.82
N ASN A 337 -16.81 15.29 27.58
CA ASN A 337 -15.40 15.46 27.21
C ASN A 337 -14.67 14.11 27.14
N ARG A 338 -14.89 13.22 28.11
CA ARG A 338 -14.40 11.83 28.03
C ARG A 338 -14.94 11.08 26.81
N ARG A 339 -16.20 11.30 26.44
CA ARG A 339 -16.81 10.66 25.25
C ARG A 339 -16.18 11.14 23.94
N TYR A 340 -15.88 12.43 23.79
CA TYR A 340 -15.20 12.95 22.60
C TYR A 340 -13.75 12.47 22.49
N MET A 341 -13.01 12.40 23.60
CA MET A 341 -11.68 11.77 23.61
C MET A 341 -11.72 10.28 23.23
N LEU A 342 -12.69 9.54 23.77
CA LEU A 342 -12.95 8.16 23.35
C LEU A 342 -13.34 8.07 21.87
N GLU A 343 -13.86 9.14 21.26
CA GLU A 343 -14.29 9.15 19.85
C GLU A 343 -13.11 9.18 18.89
N THR A 344 -12.05 9.93 19.21
CA THR A 344 -10.79 9.93 18.45
C THR A 344 -10.03 8.60 18.55
N GLU A 345 -9.92 8.03 19.76
CA GLU A 345 -9.34 6.69 19.94
C GLU A 345 -10.20 5.63 19.22
N ARG A 346 -11.54 5.75 19.28
CA ARG A 346 -12.45 4.89 18.50
C ARG A 346 -12.29 5.05 17.00
N PHE A 347 -12.03 6.25 16.49
CA PHE A 347 -11.76 6.47 15.07
C PHE A 347 -10.54 5.65 14.63
N VAL A 348 -9.42 5.78 15.36
CA VAL A 348 -8.17 5.06 15.06
C VAL A 348 -8.36 3.54 15.21
N LEU A 349 -8.96 3.08 16.30
CA LEU A 349 -9.22 1.65 16.51
C LEU A 349 -10.18 1.07 15.46
N LYS A 350 -11.21 1.83 15.06
CA LYS A 350 -12.14 1.42 13.99
C LYS A 350 -11.43 1.37 12.65
N TYR A 351 -10.53 2.31 12.38
CA TYR A 351 -9.70 2.31 11.18
C TYR A 351 -8.82 1.05 11.13
N PHE A 352 -8.01 0.78 12.17
CA PHE A 352 -7.12 -0.39 12.20
C PHE A 352 -7.89 -1.71 12.14
N LYS A 353 -9.06 -1.81 12.79
CA LYS A 353 -9.93 -2.97 12.67
C LYS A 353 -10.39 -3.22 11.22
N ASN A 354 -10.75 -2.17 10.49
CA ASN A 354 -11.12 -2.30 9.08
C ASN A 354 -9.89 -2.62 8.22
N LYS A 355 -8.75 -1.99 8.52
CA LYS A 355 -7.49 -2.20 7.81
C LYS A 355 -6.98 -3.63 7.97
N ASP A 356 -7.08 -4.21 9.17
CA ASP A 356 -6.76 -5.61 9.45
C ASP A 356 -7.60 -6.56 8.59
N VAL A 357 -8.91 -6.29 8.44
CA VAL A 357 -9.78 -7.08 7.55
C VAL A 357 -9.36 -6.93 6.08
N ASP A 358 -9.07 -5.71 5.64
CA ASP A 358 -8.64 -5.44 4.26
C ASP A 358 -7.29 -6.11 3.95
N VAL A 359 -6.31 -5.97 4.85
CA VAL A 359 -4.97 -6.55 4.72
C VAL A 359 -5.02 -8.08 4.78
N LYS A 360 -5.83 -8.68 5.68
CA LYS A 360 -6.10 -10.13 5.66
C LYS A 360 -6.72 -10.58 4.35
N GLY A 361 -7.60 -9.76 3.77
CA GLY A 361 -8.18 -9.98 2.45
C GLY A 361 -7.17 -9.96 1.29
N TRP A 362 -5.98 -9.38 1.49
CA TRP A 362 -4.89 -9.39 0.51
C TRP A 362 -4.02 -10.65 0.59
N GLY A 363 -4.22 -11.51 1.59
CA GLY A 363 -3.47 -12.75 1.72
C GLY A 363 -2.00 -12.55 2.07
N VAL A 364 -1.68 -11.48 2.79
CA VAL A 364 -0.31 -11.16 3.18
C VAL A 364 0.23 -12.09 4.27
N SER A 365 1.55 -12.12 4.41
CA SER A 365 2.24 -12.96 5.39
C SER A 365 2.00 -12.53 6.85
N GLU A 366 2.27 -13.43 7.79
CA GLU A 366 2.21 -13.14 9.24
C GLU A 366 3.17 -12.01 9.66
N ASP A 367 4.29 -11.85 8.94
CA ASP A 367 5.22 -10.72 9.12
C ASP A 367 4.56 -9.38 8.77
N THR A 368 3.77 -9.34 7.69
CA THR A 368 3.03 -8.15 7.26
C THR A 368 1.96 -7.75 8.27
N LEU A 369 1.26 -8.72 8.85
CA LEU A 369 0.29 -8.49 9.93
C LEU A 369 0.98 -7.98 11.20
N SER A 370 2.12 -8.56 11.56
CA SER A 370 2.90 -8.12 12.73
C SER A 370 3.36 -6.65 12.59
N ARG A 371 3.74 -6.22 11.38
CA ARG A 371 4.09 -4.82 11.10
C ARG A 371 2.90 -3.87 11.20
N LEU A 372 1.71 -4.32 10.78
CA LEU A 372 0.48 -3.54 10.94
C LEU A 372 0.17 -3.34 12.42
N GLU A 373 0.27 -4.41 13.24
CA GLU A 373 0.08 -4.34 14.68
C GLU A 373 1.14 -3.43 15.35
N GLN A 374 2.39 -3.48 14.90
CA GLN A 374 3.43 -2.57 15.40
C GLN A 374 3.05 -1.11 15.11
N PHE A 375 2.67 -0.80 13.87
CA PHE A 375 2.28 0.56 13.48
C PHE A 375 1.03 1.04 14.22
N GLU A 376 0.06 0.16 14.45
CA GLU A 376 -1.12 0.46 15.29
C GLU A 376 -0.70 0.87 16.71
N ASN A 377 0.19 0.11 17.34
CA ASN A 377 0.69 0.42 18.66
C ASN A 377 1.47 1.75 18.69
N GLU A 378 2.31 2.02 17.68
CA GLU A 378 3.03 3.30 17.56
C GLU A 378 2.07 4.50 17.48
N VAL A 379 0.98 4.39 16.71
CA VAL A 379 -0.05 5.44 16.62
C VAL A 379 -0.80 5.59 17.94
N LEU A 380 -1.19 4.49 18.58
CA LEU A 380 -1.93 4.52 19.84
C LEU A 380 -1.09 5.10 20.98
N ASP A 381 0.19 4.74 21.05
CA ASP A 381 1.13 5.25 22.05
C ASP A 381 1.33 6.77 21.85
N LEU A 382 1.48 7.23 20.61
CA LEU A 382 1.56 8.66 20.30
C LEU A 382 0.31 9.44 20.76
N ILE A 383 -0.87 8.87 20.54
CA ILE A 383 -2.13 9.48 20.99
C ILE A 383 -2.17 9.52 22.52
N ARG A 384 -1.82 8.43 23.19
CA ARG A 384 -1.81 8.35 24.66
C ARG A 384 -0.82 9.33 25.29
N ASP A 385 0.39 9.43 24.74
CA ASP A 385 1.40 10.38 25.22
C ASP A 385 0.92 11.83 25.08
N SER A 386 0.27 12.17 23.96
CA SER A 386 -0.31 13.51 23.77
C SER A 386 -1.43 13.85 24.76
N THR A 387 -2.10 12.82 25.32
CA THR A 387 -3.17 12.99 26.31
C THR A 387 -2.66 13.06 27.75
N ALA A 388 -1.50 12.46 28.05
CA ALA A 388 -0.92 12.50 29.38
C ALA A 388 -0.41 13.90 29.78
N ASP A 389 -0.02 14.71 28.79
CA ASP A 389 0.41 16.11 29.00
C ASP A 389 -0.78 17.09 29.18
N ALA A 390 -2.03 16.64 29.00
CA ALA A 390 -3.24 17.45 29.12
C ALA A 390 -4.00 17.26 30.45
N GLU A 391 -3.61 16.28 31.28
CA GLU A 391 -4.06 16.12 32.68
C GLU A 391 -3.17 16.91 33.65
#